data_AF-A0A965U4I7-F1
#
_entry.id   AF-A0A965U4I7-F1
#
_cell.length_a   1.000
_cell.length_b   1.000
_cell.length_c   1.000
_cell.angle_alpha   90.00
_cell.angle_beta   90.00
_cell.angle_gamma   90.00
#
_symmetry.space_group_name_H-M   'P 1'
#
loop_
_entity.id
_entity.type
_entity.pdbx_description
1 polymer ?
#
loop_
_entity_poly.entity_id
_entity_poly.type
_entity_poly.pdbx_seq_one_letter_code
_entity_poly.pdbx_strand_id
1 'polypeptide(L)'
;MKNTPLHGEKQEAISKKINFEENETNSMPRYSDASLVSSLEKQGIGRPSTYAPIISTIIMRQYVERDEGKFKPTVLGNAANEFLVKNFEDILS
;
A
#
# COMPACT_ATOMS: atom_id res chain seq x y z
N MET A 1 -39.55 35.86 48.32
CA MET A 1 -40.77 36.14 47.52
C MET A 1 -40.29 36.70 46.18
N LYS A 2 -40.43 36.09 45.01
CA LYS A 2 -41.35 35.07 44.47
C LYS A 2 -40.58 34.36 43.33
N ASN A 3 -40.40 33.04 43.42
CA ASN A 3 -41.06 32.00 42.61
C ASN A 3 -40.79 32.02 41.09
N THR A 4 -40.24 30.90 40.65
CA THR A 4 -40.09 30.32 39.30
C THR A 4 -41.33 30.47 38.39
N PRO A 5 -41.11 30.52 37.05
CA PRO A 5 -41.67 29.49 36.14
C PRO A 5 -40.59 29.03 35.14
N LEU A 6 -40.25 27.75 34.98
CA LEU A 6 -40.97 26.66 34.29
C LEU A 6 -41.53 27.05 32.90
N HIS A 7 -40.73 26.82 31.85
CA HIS A 7 -41.13 26.38 30.51
C HIS A 7 -39.93 25.52 30.04
N GLY A 8 -40.05 24.21 29.82
CA GLY A 8 -41.12 23.58 29.06
C GLY A 8 -40.81 23.60 27.56
N GLU A 9 -39.55 23.68 27.14
CA GLU A 9 -39.19 23.53 25.73
C GLU A 9 -38.52 22.18 25.51
N LYS A 10 -39.26 21.29 24.85
CA LYS A 10 -38.70 20.12 24.18
C LYS A 10 -37.68 20.64 23.17
N GLN A 11 -36.40 20.56 23.53
CA GLN A 11 -35.35 20.66 22.52
C GLN A 11 -35.48 19.39 21.67
N GLU A 12 -36.12 19.52 20.50
CA GLU A 12 -36.04 18.52 19.45
C GLU A 12 -34.55 18.31 19.17
N ALA A 13 -34.04 17.17 19.63
CA ALA A 13 -32.69 16.75 19.35
C ALA A 13 -32.58 16.60 17.84
N ILE A 14 -31.96 17.60 17.21
CA ILE A 14 -31.64 17.59 15.79
C ILE A 14 -30.74 16.37 15.58
N SER A 15 -31.28 15.28 15.05
CA SER A 15 -30.51 14.05 14.87
C SER A 15 -29.47 14.31 13.77
N LYS A 16 -28.28 14.71 14.19
CA LYS A 16 -27.14 14.86 13.30
C LYS A 16 -26.82 13.45 12.80
N LYS A 17 -27.17 13.15 11.53
CA LYS A 17 -26.78 11.91 10.86
C LYS A 17 -25.26 11.81 10.92
N ILE A 18 -24.78 10.97 11.81
CA ILE A 18 -23.38 10.54 11.87
C ILE A 18 -23.22 9.50 10.76
N ASN A 19 -22.68 9.91 9.62
CA ASN A 19 -22.21 8.97 8.62
C ASN A 19 -20.95 8.33 9.18
N PHE A 20 -21.07 7.08 9.61
CA PHE A 20 -19.95 6.24 9.98
C PHE A 20 -19.38 5.69 8.67
N GLU A 21 -18.34 6.33 8.13
CA GLU A 21 -17.55 5.77 7.04
C GLU A 21 -16.55 4.78 7.66
N GLU A 22 -16.85 3.49 7.57
CA GLU A 22 -15.87 2.45 7.84
C GLU A 22 -14.75 2.57 6.79
N ASN A 23 -13.59 3.06 7.23
CA ASN A 23 -12.37 3.01 6.43
C ASN A 23 -11.89 1.55 6.41
N GLU A 24 -12.28 0.80 5.38
CA GLU A 24 -11.61 -0.45 5.08
C GLU A 24 -10.13 -0.16 4.80
N THR A 25 -9.24 -0.86 5.50
CA THR A 25 -7.80 -0.81 5.22
C THR A 25 -7.56 -1.48 3.87
N ASN A 26 -7.57 -0.68 2.81
CA ASN A 26 -7.17 -1.13 1.49
C ASN A 26 -5.69 -1.56 1.55
N SER A 27 -5.43 -2.82 1.17
CA SER A 27 -4.06 -3.31 1.01
C SER A 27 -3.30 -2.40 0.05
N MET A 28 -2.02 -2.12 0.37
CA MET A 28 -1.20 -1.24 -0.45
C MET A 28 -1.20 -1.71 -1.92
N PRO A 29 -1.34 -0.78 -2.87
CA PRO A 29 -1.41 -1.13 -4.28
C PRO A 29 -0.09 -1.75 -4.72
N ARG A 30 -0.19 -2.79 -5.57
CA ARG A 30 0.98 -3.40 -6.19
C ARG A 30 1.71 -2.40 -7.10
N TYR A 31 3.01 -2.63 -7.26
CA TYR A 31 3.84 -1.82 -8.15
C TYR A 31 3.42 -2.00 -9.61
N SER A 32 3.24 -0.91 -10.35
CA SER A 32 3.42 -0.86 -11.81
C SER A 32 4.87 -0.51 -12.15
N ASP A 33 5.23 -0.56 -13.43
CA ASP A 33 6.55 -0.15 -13.95
C ASP A 33 6.96 1.23 -13.43
N ALA A 34 6.09 2.23 -13.59
CA ALA A 34 6.37 3.60 -13.17
C ALA A 34 6.63 3.69 -11.65
N SER A 35 5.80 3.03 -10.84
CA SER A 35 5.99 3.04 -9.38
C SER A 35 7.22 2.25 -8.93
N LEU A 36 7.56 1.17 -9.63
CA LEU A 36 8.76 0.38 -9.34
C LEU A 36 10.01 1.19 -9.69
N VAL A 37 10.05 1.84 -10.85
CA VAL A 37 11.14 2.74 -11.26
C VAL A 37 11.30 3.86 -10.24
N SER A 38 10.21 4.53 -9.85
CA SER A 38 10.26 5.58 -8.83
C SER A 38 10.80 5.06 -7.50
N SER A 39 10.44 3.83 -7.11
CA SER A 39 10.96 3.22 -5.88
C SER A 39 12.46 2.89 -5.99
N LEU A 40 12.90 2.29 -7.10
CA LEU A 40 14.31 1.97 -7.35
C LEU A 40 15.19 3.22 -7.39
N GLU A 41 14.66 4.33 -7.91
CA GLU A 41 15.34 5.63 -7.92
C GLU A 41 15.48 6.21 -6.52
N LYS A 42 14.37 6.26 -5.76
CA LYS A 42 14.36 6.76 -4.37
C LYS A 42 15.30 6.00 -3.44
N GLN A 43 15.42 4.70 -3.64
CA GLN A 43 16.31 3.83 -2.87
C GLN A 43 17.76 3.84 -3.41
N GLY A 44 18.04 4.54 -4.51
CA GLY A 44 19.38 4.62 -5.10
C GLY A 44 19.89 3.33 -5.76
N ILE A 45 19.03 2.32 -5.91
CA ILE A 45 19.36 0.98 -6.42
C ILE A 45 19.55 0.99 -7.95
N GLY A 46 18.75 1.78 -8.68
CA GLY A 46 18.75 1.79 -10.14
C GLY A 46 19.32 3.05 -10.78
N ARG A 47 19.51 3.01 -12.10
CA ARG A 47 19.92 4.12 -12.97
C ARG A 47 19.05 4.13 -14.23
N PRO A 48 18.94 5.24 -14.98
CA PRO A 48 18.12 5.30 -16.20
C PRO A 48 18.42 4.17 -17.21
N SER A 49 19.68 3.76 -17.31
CA SER A 49 20.10 2.65 -18.17
C SER A 49 19.79 1.25 -17.62
N THR A 50 19.45 1.12 -16.33
CA THR A 50 19.27 -0.20 -15.67
C THR A 50 17.82 -0.54 -15.35
N TYR A 51 16.88 0.41 -15.34
CA TYR A 51 15.48 0.12 -14.99
C TYR A 51 14.81 -0.90 -15.91
N ALA A 52 14.85 -0.66 -17.21
CA ALA A 52 14.28 -1.58 -18.20
C ALA A 52 14.88 -2.98 -18.13
N PRO A 53 16.22 -3.17 -18.09
CA PRO A 53 16.79 -4.51 -17.96
C PRO A 53 16.51 -5.16 -16.60
N ILE A 54 16.41 -4.42 -15.49
CA ILE A 54 15.99 -4.98 -14.19
C ILE A 54 14.58 -5.56 -14.31
N ILE A 55 13.62 -4.78 -14.80
CA ILE A 55 12.22 -5.19 -14.96
C ILE A 55 12.12 -6.40 -15.90
N SER A 56 12.80 -6.35 -17.04
CA SER A 56 12.82 -7.46 -17.99
C SER A 56 13.39 -8.74 -17.35
N THR A 57 14.47 -8.61 -16.57
CA THR A 57 15.13 -9.75 -15.93
C THR A 57 14.24 -10.43 -14.89
N ILE A 58 13.58 -9.66 -14.02
CA ILE A 58 12.74 -10.25 -12.96
C ILE A 58 11.49 -10.94 -13.50
N ILE A 59 10.95 -10.46 -14.64
CA ILE A 59 9.84 -11.11 -15.36
C ILE A 59 10.34 -12.36 -16.08
N MET A 60 11.41 -12.24 -16.87
CA MET A 60 11.96 -13.34 -17.68
C MET A 60 12.40 -14.53 -16.80
N ARG A 61 12.94 -14.25 -15.60
CA ARG A 61 13.31 -15.27 -14.61
C ARG A 61 12.13 -15.74 -13.75
N GLN A 62 10.92 -15.29 -14.05
CA GLN A 62 9.67 -15.71 -13.40
C GLN A 62 9.64 -15.45 -11.89
N TYR A 63 10.35 -14.44 -11.41
CA TYR A 63 10.23 -14.01 -10.01
C TYR A 63 8.96 -13.18 -9.78
N VAL A 64 8.51 -12.48 -10.82
CA VAL A 64 7.23 -11.76 -10.84
C VAL A 64 6.48 -12.03 -12.14
N GLU A 65 5.16 -11.95 -12.08
CA GLU A 65 4.25 -11.93 -13.23
C GLU A 65 3.57 -10.56 -13.34
N ARG A 66 3.06 -10.25 -14.54
CA ARG A 66 2.23 -9.07 -14.78
C ARG A 66 0.77 -9.46 -14.70
N ASP A 67 0.04 -8.77 -13.85
CA ASP A 67 -1.40 -8.92 -13.66
C ASP A 67 -2.01 -7.51 -13.72
N GLU A 68 -2.84 -7.26 -14.73
CA GLU A 68 -3.48 -5.94 -14.97
C GLU A 68 -2.49 -4.74 -14.94
N GLY A 69 -1.29 -4.91 -15.50
CA GLY A 69 -0.25 -3.88 -15.53
C GLY A 69 0.47 -3.65 -14.19
N LYS A 70 0.24 -4.54 -13.21
CA LYS A 70 0.90 -4.56 -11.91
C LYS A 70 1.76 -5.81 -11.74
N PHE A 71 2.78 -5.72 -10.90
CA PHE A 71 3.66 -6.84 -10.57
C PHE A 71 3.08 -7.65 -9.43
N LYS A 72 2.99 -8.95 -9.65
CA LYS A 72 2.61 -9.93 -8.63
C LYS A 72 3.76 -10.92 -8.45
N PRO A 73 4.22 -11.18 -7.21
CA PRO A 73 5.27 -12.14 -6.98
C PRO A 73 4.77 -13.55 -7.26
N THR A 74 5.63 -14.37 -7.85
CA THR A 74 5.36 -15.80 -8.03
C THR A 74 5.79 -16.58 -6.79
N VAL A 75 5.40 -17.85 -6.70
CA VAL A 75 5.88 -18.77 -5.66
C VAL A 75 7.41 -18.87 -5.68
N LEU A 76 8.00 -18.92 -6.89
CA LEU A 76 9.45 -18.95 -7.07
C LEU A 76 10.11 -17.66 -6.59
N GLY A 77 9.52 -16.49 -6.90
CA GLY A 77 9.99 -15.19 -6.44
C GLY A 77 10.04 -15.09 -4.93
N ASN A 78 8.97 -15.52 -4.25
CA ASN A 78 8.92 -15.52 -2.79
C ASN A 78 9.96 -16.48 -2.18
N ALA A 79 10.03 -17.71 -2.68
CA ALA A 79 11.01 -18.69 -2.17
C ALA A 79 12.46 -18.21 -2.37
N ALA A 80 12.76 -17.60 -3.53
CA ALA A 80 14.08 -17.03 -3.79
C ALA A 80 14.38 -15.85 -2.86
N ASN A 81 13.42 -14.94 -2.65
CA ASN A 81 13.58 -13.81 -1.73
C ASN A 81 13.81 -14.29 -0.29
N GLU A 82 13.00 -15.20 0.22
CA GLU A 82 13.15 -15.77 1.57
C GLU A 82 14.51 -16.44 1.76
N PHE A 83 14.96 -17.22 0.78
CA PHE A 83 16.28 -17.84 0.82
C PHE A 83 17.40 -16.79 0.83
N LEU A 84 17.32 -15.77 -0.04
CA LEU A 84 18.36 -14.77 -0.17
C LEU A 84 18.46 -13.88 1.07
N VAL A 85 17.33 -13.38 1.58
CA VAL A 85 17.31 -12.56 2.80
C VAL A 85 17.83 -13.35 4.01
N LYS A 86 17.44 -14.62 4.14
CA LYS A 86 17.87 -15.46 5.26
C LYS A 86 19.38 -15.77 5.26
N ASN A 87 20.00 -15.89 4.09
CA ASN A 87 21.38 -16.37 3.99
C ASN A 87 22.40 -15.27 3.60
N PHE A 88 21.94 -14.14 3.08
CA PHE A 88 22.78 -13.05 2.58
C PHE A 88 22.28 -11.68 3.06
N GLU A 89 21.86 -11.59 4.33
CA GLU A 89 21.31 -10.37 4.92
C GLU A 89 22.24 -9.16 4.71
N ASP A 90 23.55 -9.32 4.94
CA ASP A 90 24.57 -8.27 4.77
C ASP A 90 24.66 -7.68 3.35
N ILE A 91 24.16 -8.40 2.35
CA ILE A 91 24.17 -7.96 0.94
C ILE A 91 22.86 -7.25 0.57
N LEU A 92 21.76 -7.58 1.25
CA LEU A 92 20.40 -7.18 0.88
C LEU A 92 19.74 -6.18 1.84
N SER A 93 20.38 -5.89 2.98
CA SER A 93 19.93 -4.96 4.02
C SER A 93 19.93 -3.49 3.60
#